data_AF-A0A5C7VZT9-F1
#
_entry.id   AF-A0A5C7VZT9-F1
#
_cell.length_a   1.000
_cell.length_b   1.000
_cell.length_c   1.000
_cell.angle_alpha   90.00
_cell.angle_beta   90.00
_cell.angle_gamma   90.00
#
_symmetry.space_group_name_H-M   'P 1'
#
loop_
_entity.id
_entity.type
_entity.pdbx_description
1 polymer ?
#
loop_
_entity_poly.entity_id
_entity_poly.type
_entity_poly.pdbx_seq_one_letter_code
_entity_poly.pdbx_strand_id
1 'polypeptide(L)'
;MIPVARLGDMHVCPIPGHGTTPITSASPDTQVNFLGAARVGDVCGCGAVITTGFPSIIVDNRPLAYLGSPTSHGGSIISGSPDTFGGFQFGGAATQAIIDFAKLGAVRPDGSVDEQQMAALLADPQLEQRALLSGALVQPGSATSTTAQRPLTPELIAVAGSQHDRASGNKMMFIGQAVRELAEFKRTKPSLARTLVVFTPSYSPVMLNAARSSAEAYGAKFVSVTNANELIDYLNTGQDRQQSPIEHLSLFSHGVPQRIAFGYQLAGDFQMSLDVLSYDNISPLAFSRSAQIDSYACRTGMGNRSEFPIEDGIQFFPQTNESLAQLLADHLQIRVRAFVRRSDYKNTWGSFEERQLGKLCGISDDSAPGEEWCRKWNELKEERQENHDVLKFTYQTMGAINPVISGDTPLGVPGGHFEFLPK
;
A
#
# COMPACT_ATOMS: atom_id res chain seq x y z
N MET A 1 -19.12 -7.91 4.21
CA MET A 1 -20.32 -8.78 4.17
C MET A 1 -21.52 -7.96 4.60
N ILE A 2 -22.55 -7.88 3.75
CA ILE A 2 -23.79 -7.13 4.01
C ILE A 2 -24.96 -8.12 3.88
N PRO A 3 -25.91 -8.16 4.84
CA PRO A 3 -27.07 -9.06 4.77
C PRO A 3 -27.84 -8.93 3.46
N VAL A 4 -28.22 -10.06 2.87
CA VAL A 4 -29.08 -10.10 1.67
C VAL A 4 -30.51 -9.72 2.04
N ALA A 5 -31.15 -8.87 1.25
CA ALA A 5 -32.57 -8.54 1.40
C ALA A 5 -33.44 -9.61 0.73
N ARG A 6 -34.58 -9.93 1.32
CA ARG A 6 -35.47 -11.01 0.89
C ARG A 6 -36.93 -10.56 0.92
N LEU A 7 -37.80 -11.35 0.31
CA LEU A 7 -39.24 -11.19 0.43
C LEU A 7 -39.65 -11.09 1.91
N GLY A 8 -40.43 -10.06 2.25
CA GLY A 8 -40.88 -9.81 3.62
C GLY A 8 -39.92 -8.97 4.48
N ASP A 9 -38.67 -8.75 4.06
CA ASP A 9 -37.77 -7.84 4.78
C ASP A 9 -38.30 -6.40 4.73
N MET A 10 -38.03 -5.61 5.77
CA MET A 10 -38.69 -4.33 6.01
C MET A 10 -38.02 -3.18 5.29
N HIS A 11 -38.83 -2.27 4.75
CA HIS A 11 -38.45 -0.98 4.17
C HIS A 11 -39.01 0.16 5.02
N VAL A 12 -38.21 1.18 5.31
CA VAL A 12 -38.68 2.44 5.92
C VAL A 12 -38.81 3.52 4.86
N CYS A 13 -40.00 4.10 4.75
CA CYS A 13 -40.32 5.13 3.76
C CYS A 13 -40.47 6.51 4.41
N PRO A 14 -39.76 7.56 3.93
CA PRO A 14 -39.86 8.90 4.50
C PRO A 14 -41.12 9.66 4.07
N ILE A 15 -41.88 9.15 3.09
CA ILE A 15 -43.12 9.78 2.63
C ILE A 15 -44.18 9.68 3.74
N PRO A 16 -44.81 10.81 4.15
CA PRO A 16 -45.85 10.79 5.17
C PRO A 16 -46.97 9.80 4.85
N GLY A 17 -47.28 8.92 5.81
CA GLY A 17 -48.32 7.89 5.67
C GLY A 17 -47.85 6.55 5.09
N HIS A 18 -46.63 6.45 4.55
CA HIS A 18 -46.09 5.18 4.04
C HIS A 18 -45.47 4.30 5.13
N GLY A 19 -44.75 4.89 6.08
CA GLY A 19 -44.21 4.19 7.26
C GLY A 19 -43.24 3.04 6.91
N THR A 20 -43.31 1.97 7.70
CA THR A 20 -42.51 0.75 7.49
C THR A 20 -43.36 -0.33 6.84
N THR A 21 -42.93 -0.83 5.68
CA THR A 21 -43.66 -1.85 4.90
C THR A 21 -42.71 -2.96 4.43
N PRO A 22 -43.17 -4.21 4.26
CA PRO A 22 -42.32 -5.30 3.78
C PRO A 22 -41.99 -5.16 2.29
N ILE A 23 -40.93 -5.83 1.83
CA ILE A 23 -40.69 -6.15 0.43
C ILE A 23 -41.76 -7.16 -0.02
N THR A 24 -42.47 -6.86 -1.10
CA THR A 24 -43.65 -7.59 -1.59
C THR A 24 -43.44 -8.33 -2.92
N SER A 25 -42.37 -8.02 -3.65
CA SER A 25 -41.91 -8.81 -4.79
C SER A 25 -40.47 -9.24 -4.59
N ALA A 26 -40.11 -10.40 -5.13
CA ALA A 26 -38.75 -10.95 -5.07
C ALA A 26 -38.58 -12.00 -6.18
N SER A 27 -37.40 -12.62 -6.25
CA SER A 27 -37.16 -13.79 -7.10
C SER A 27 -38.14 -14.93 -6.77
N PRO A 28 -38.81 -15.53 -7.79
CA PRO A 28 -39.61 -16.73 -7.59
C PRO A 28 -38.75 -18.01 -7.52
N ASP A 29 -37.55 -17.99 -8.11
CA ASP A 29 -36.73 -19.18 -8.33
C ASP A 29 -35.54 -19.27 -7.37
N THR A 30 -34.99 -18.12 -6.95
CA THR A 30 -33.84 -18.04 -6.05
C THR A 30 -34.28 -17.68 -4.65
N GLN A 31 -34.04 -18.58 -3.70
CA GLN A 31 -34.43 -18.42 -2.31
C GLN A 31 -33.21 -18.21 -1.41
N VAL A 32 -33.36 -17.32 -0.43
CA VAL A 32 -32.43 -17.12 0.69
C VAL A 32 -33.23 -17.34 1.97
N ASN A 33 -32.82 -18.33 2.76
CA ASN A 33 -33.58 -18.80 3.94
C ASN A 33 -35.06 -19.09 3.64
N PHE A 34 -35.33 -19.80 2.54
CA PHE A 34 -36.69 -20.16 2.10
C PHE A 34 -37.59 -18.98 1.70
N LEU A 35 -37.04 -17.76 1.58
CA LEU A 35 -37.73 -16.56 1.12
C LEU A 35 -37.10 -16.12 -0.21
N GLY A 36 -37.90 -15.61 -1.15
CA GLY A 36 -37.37 -15.13 -2.43
C GLY A 36 -36.31 -14.04 -2.24
N ALA A 37 -35.20 -14.13 -2.96
CA ALA A 37 -34.13 -13.12 -2.92
C ALA A 37 -34.61 -11.81 -3.55
N ALA A 38 -34.48 -10.68 -2.84
CA ALA A 38 -34.86 -9.38 -3.36
C ALA A 38 -33.77 -8.83 -4.29
N ARG A 39 -34.18 -8.11 -5.32
CA ARG A 39 -33.32 -7.57 -6.39
C ARG A 39 -33.65 -6.11 -6.63
N VAL A 40 -32.77 -5.43 -7.37
CA VAL A 40 -33.11 -4.13 -7.96
C VAL A 40 -34.40 -4.26 -8.78
N GLY A 41 -35.32 -3.31 -8.59
CA GLY A 41 -36.63 -3.30 -9.24
C GLY A 41 -37.73 -4.03 -8.46
N ASP A 42 -37.42 -4.70 -7.36
CA ASP A 42 -38.46 -5.28 -6.49
C ASP A 42 -39.18 -4.20 -5.66
N VAL A 43 -40.45 -4.45 -5.34
CA VAL A 43 -41.41 -3.46 -4.83
C VAL A 43 -41.70 -3.69 -3.35
N CYS A 44 -41.70 -2.61 -2.57
CA CYS A 44 -42.11 -2.58 -1.17
C CYS A 44 -43.61 -2.29 -1.04
N GLY A 45 -44.22 -2.64 0.10
CA GLY A 45 -45.67 -2.51 0.31
C GLY A 45 -46.21 -1.09 0.16
N CYS A 46 -45.39 -0.05 0.35
CA CYS A 46 -45.77 1.34 0.08
C CYS A 46 -45.65 1.77 -1.40
N GLY A 47 -45.26 0.87 -2.30
CA GLY A 47 -45.01 1.13 -3.73
C GLY A 47 -43.58 1.57 -4.06
N ALA A 48 -42.69 1.70 -3.07
CA ALA A 48 -41.29 2.04 -3.31
C ALA A 48 -40.57 0.91 -4.05
N VAL A 49 -39.68 1.24 -4.98
CA VAL A 49 -38.92 0.28 -5.77
C VAL A 49 -37.46 0.31 -5.36
N ILE A 50 -36.84 -0.85 -5.15
CA ILE A 50 -35.42 -0.95 -4.79
C ILE A 50 -34.55 -0.48 -5.97
N THR A 51 -33.66 0.49 -5.73
CA THR A 51 -32.87 1.10 -6.80
C THR A 51 -31.40 0.66 -6.83
N THR A 52 -30.89 0.09 -5.74
CA THR A 52 -29.48 -0.30 -5.62
C THR A 52 -29.28 -1.78 -5.34
N GLY A 53 -28.17 -2.31 -5.86
CA GLY A 53 -27.78 -3.70 -5.62
C GLY A 53 -26.33 -3.98 -6.01
N PHE A 54 -25.91 -5.23 -5.83
CA PHE A 54 -24.59 -5.71 -6.23
C PHE A 54 -24.57 -6.09 -7.72
N PRO A 55 -23.87 -5.34 -8.60
CA PRO A 55 -23.79 -5.65 -10.03
C PRO A 55 -23.07 -6.99 -10.29
N SER A 56 -22.27 -7.48 -9.35
CA SER A 56 -21.53 -8.74 -9.43
C SER A 56 -22.29 -9.96 -8.91
N ILE A 57 -23.49 -9.78 -8.33
CA ILE A 57 -24.33 -10.88 -7.84
C ILE A 57 -25.69 -10.75 -8.52
N ILE A 58 -25.91 -11.56 -9.55
CA ILE A 58 -27.09 -11.48 -10.39
C ILE A 58 -28.07 -12.58 -10.01
N VAL A 59 -29.31 -12.18 -9.74
CA VAL A 59 -30.45 -13.08 -9.53
C VAL A 59 -31.51 -12.71 -10.54
N ASP A 60 -31.92 -13.67 -11.37
CA ASP A 60 -32.88 -13.48 -12.46
C ASP A 60 -32.61 -12.24 -13.32
N ASN A 61 -31.36 -12.11 -13.79
CA ASN A 61 -30.87 -11.00 -14.61
C ASN A 61 -30.88 -9.61 -13.94
N ARG A 62 -31.11 -9.54 -12.61
CA ARG A 62 -31.08 -8.28 -11.87
C ARG A 62 -30.09 -8.33 -10.69
N PRO A 63 -29.47 -7.19 -10.33
CA PRO A 63 -28.57 -7.10 -9.18
C PRO A 63 -29.27 -7.47 -7.86
N LEU A 64 -28.59 -8.24 -7.01
CA LEU A 64 -29.08 -8.62 -5.68
C LEU A 64 -29.17 -7.41 -4.74
N ALA A 65 -30.30 -7.25 -4.05
CA ALA A 65 -30.54 -6.22 -3.05
C ALA A 65 -30.01 -6.62 -1.66
N TYR A 66 -29.80 -5.64 -0.79
CA TYR A 66 -29.13 -5.83 0.49
C TYR A 66 -29.71 -4.93 1.59
N LEU A 67 -29.39 -5.24 2.85
CA LEU A 67 -29.77 -4.39 3.98
C LEU A 67 -29.13 -3.01 3.83
N GLY A 68 -29.96 -1.99 3.71
CA GLY A 68 -29.56 -0.61 3.47
C GLY A 68 -29.77 -0.15 2.03
N SER A 69 -30.19 -1.01 1.09
CA SER A 69 -30.50 -0.60 -0.29
C SER A 69 -31.50 0.58 -0.31
N PRO A 70 -31.16 1.72 -0.92
CA PRO A 70 -32.11 2.78 -1.22
C PRO A 70 -33.25 2.35 -2.15
N THR A 71 -34.33 3.13 -2.11
CA THR A 71 -35.55 2.93 -2.88
C THR A 71 -36.00 4.23 -3.56
N SER A 72 -36.89 4.13 -4.55
CA SER A 72 -37.41 5.26 -5.34
C SER A 72 -38.15 6.32 -4.51
N HIS A 73 -38.66 5.98 -3.32
CA HIS A 73 -39.29 6.92 -2.40
C HIS A 73 -38.30 7.61 -1.46
N GLY A 74 -37.00 7.41 -1.64
CA GLY A 74 -35.94 8.02 -0.82
C GLY A 74 -35.70 7.33 0.53
N GLY A 75 -36.41 6.23 0.80
CA GLY A 75 -36.17 5.39 1.97
C GLY A 75 -35.24 4.21 1.67
N SER A 76 -35.08 3.29 2.62
CA SER A 76 -34.15 2.16 2.49
C SER A 76 -34.68 0.86 3.10
N ILE A 77 -34.07 -0.27 2.73
CA ILE A 77 -34.31 -1.58 3.35
C ILE A 77 -33.60 -1.64 4.72
N ILE A 78 -34.29 -2.07 5.77
CA ILE A 78 -33.81 -2.04 7.16
C ILE A 78 -33.72 -3.42 7.83
N SER A 79 -34.12 -4.50 7.16
CA SER A 79 -33.85 -5.88 7.61
C SER A 79 -33.31 -6.73 6.46
N GLY A 80 -32.75 -7.89 6.80
CA GLY A 80 -32.13 -8.81 5.86
C GLY A 80 -31.91 -10.19 6.47
N SER A 81 -31.28 -11.08 5.71
CA SER A 81 -30.91 -12.41 6.17
C SER A 81 -29.95 -12.39 7.38
N PRO A 82 -30.14 -13.26 8.39
CA PRO A 82 -29.24 -13.33 9.53
C PRO A 82 -27.91 -14.04 9.22
N ASP A 83 -27.84 -14.83 8.15
CA ASP A 83 -26.73 -15.75 7.88
C ASP A 83 -26.26 -15.78 6.42
N THR A 84 -26.98 -15.10 5.51
CA THR A 84 -26.63 -15.01 4.09
C THR A 84 -26.27 -13.57 3.74
N PHE A 85 -25.08 -13.39 3.18
CA PHE A 85 -24.48 -12.08 2.96
C PHE A 85 -24.06 -11.91 1.50
N GLY A 86 -24.20 -10.70 0.96
CA GLY A 86 -23.55 -10.23 -0.26
C GLY A 86 -22.25 -9.47 0.05
N GLY A 87 -21.45 -9.19 -0.98
CA GLY A 87 -20.18 -8.47 -0.84
C GLY A 87 -19.13 -9.23 -0.04
N PHE A 88 -18.80 -10.45 -0.49
CA PHE A 88 -17.80 -11.32 0.15
C PHE A 88 -16.37 -10.79 0.04
N GLN A 89 -15.59 -11.05 1.09
CA GLN A 89 -14.15 -10.79 1.17
C GLN A 89 -13.44 -12.13 1.37
N PHE A 90 -12.77 -12.63 0.33
CA PHE A 90 -11.74 -13.66 0.45
C PHE A 90 -10.37 -12.98 0.34
N GLY A 91 -9.45 -13.26 1.27
CA GLY A 91 -8.03 -12.91 1.09
C GLY A 91 -7.68 -11.42 0.99
N GLY A 92 -8.34 -10.54 1.74
CA GLY A 92 -7.81 -9.19 2.00
C GLY A 92 -8.05 -8.09 0.96
N ALA A 93 -8.64 -8.34 -0.21
CA ALA A 93 -8.96 -7.28 -1.18
C ALA A 93 -10.14 -7.62 -2.10
N ALA A 94 -11.37 -7.34 -1.65
CA ALA A 94 -12.52 -7.11 -2.55
C ALA A 94 -13.71 -6.53 -1.76
N THR A 95 -13.97 -5.22 -1.87
CA THR A 95 -15.33 -4.69 -1.78
C THR A 95 -15.97 -4.85 -3.15
N GLN A 96 -17.14 -5.50 -3.26
CA GLN A 96 -17.90 -5.47 -4.50
C GLN A 96 -18.60 -4.12 -4.62
N ALA A 97 -18.65 -3.55 -5.83
CA ALA A 97 -19.32 -2.28 -6.06
C ALA A 97 -20.81 -2.36 -5.70
N ILE A 98 -21.38 -1.22 -5.37
CA ILE A 98 -22.83 -1.05 -5.22
C ILE A 98 -23.24 0.12 -6.10
N ILE A 99 -24.23 -0.11 -6.95
CA ILE A 99 -24.64 0.84 -7.99
C ILE A 99 -26.13 1.13 -7.87
N ASP A 100 -26.50 2.39 -8.08
CA ASP A 100 -27.86 2.87 -8.24
C ASP A 100 -28.28 2.78 -9.71
N PHE A 101 -29.07 1.76 -10.01
CA PHE A 101 -29.54 1.48 -11.36
C PHE A 101 -30.71 2.36 -11.79
N ALA A 102 -31.37 3.07 -10.86
CA ALA A 102 -32.35 4.08 -11.22
C ALA A 102 -31.66 5.30 -11.84
N LYS A 103 -30.54 5.73 -11.27
CA LYS A 103 -29.73 6.83 -11.84
C LYS A 103 -29.10 6.48 -13.20
N LEU A 104 -28.95 5.20 -13.51
CA LEU A 104 -28.50 4.72 -14.83
C LEU A 104 -29.64 4.43 -15.82
N GLY A 105 -30.88 4.72 -15.43
CA GLY A 105 -32.07 4.61 -16.29
C GLY A 105 -32.63 3.18 -16.44
N ALA A 106 -32.12 2.20 -15.69
CA ALA A 106 -32.63 0.83 -15.73
C ALA A 106 -33.85 0.63 -14.83
N VAL A 107 -34.05 1.48 -13.82
CA VAL A 107 -35.33 1.60 -13.10
C VAL A 107 -35.96 2.93 -13.48
N ARG A 108 -37.13 2.88 -14.10
CA ARG A 108 -37.84 4.07 -14.60
C ARG A 108 -38.59 4.80 -13.47
N PRO A 109 -38.95 6.08 -13.65
CA PRO A 109 -39.70 6.84 -12.64
C PRO A 109 -41.06 6.25 -12.27
N ASP A 110 -41.67 5.45 -13.16
CA ASP A 110 -42.93 4.74 -12.91
C ASP A 110 -42.75 3.43 -12.11
N GLY A 111 -41.51 3.11 -11.72
CA GLY A 111 -41.16 1.90 -10.98
C GLY A 111 -40.92 0.66 -11.87
N SER A 112 -41.12 0.75 -13.18
CA SER A 112 -40.83 -0.36 -14.09
C SER A 112 -39.33 -0.54 -14.31
N VAL A 113 -38.90 -1.79 -14.49
CA VAL A 113 -37.52 -2.12 -14.86
C VAL A 113 -37.41 -2.20 -16.38
N ASP A 114 -36.43 -1.50 -16.94
CA ASP A 114 -36.03 -1.68 -18.32
C ASP A 114 -35.02 -2.84 -18.41
N GLU A 115 -35.53 -4.03 -18.74
CA GLU A 115 -34.71 -5.26 -18.76
C GLU A 115 -33.60 -5.21 -19.82
N GLN A 116 -33.84 -4.52 -20.95
CA GLN A 116 -32.81 -4.40 -22.00
C GLN A 116 -31.69 -3.48 -21.53
N GLN A 117 -32.03 -2.34 -20.93
CA GLN A 117 -31.05 -1.43 -20.35
C GLN A 117 -30.33 -2.07 -19.16
N MET A 118 -31.04 -2.81 -18.30
CA MET A 118 -30.44 -3.55 -17.18
C MET A 118 -29.41 -4.55 -17.68
N ALA A 119 -29.77 -5.38 -18.67
CA ALA A 119 -28.86 -6.35 -19.27
C ALA A 119 -27.66 -5.66 -19.94
N ALA A 120 -27.88 -4.55 -20.65
CA ALA A 120 -26.81 -3.78 -21.28
C ALA A 120 -25.84 -3.18 -20.25
N LEU A 121 -26.35 -2.67 -19.12
CA LEU A 121 -25.53 -2.17 -18.02
C LEU A 121 -24.73 -3.29 -17.35
N LEU A 122 -25.37 -4.44 -17.09
CA LEU A 122 -24.70 -5.59 -16.48
C LEU A 122 -23.63 -6.22 -17.39
N ALA A 123 -23.78 -6.07 -18.71
CA ALA A 123 -22.79 -6.50 -19.70
C ALA A 123 -21.69 -5.45 -19.95
N ASP A 124 -21.81 -4.22 -19.42
CA ASP A 124 -20.86 -3.13 -19.64
C ASP A 124 -19.60 -3.34 -18.78
N PRO A 125 -18.42 -3.61 -19.38
CA PRO A 125 -17.18 -3.81 -18.63
C PRO A 125 -16.70 -2.53 -17.91
N GLN A 126 -17.27 -1.36 -18.23
CA GLN A 126 -16.96 -0.07 -17.60
C GLN A 126 -18.13 0.44 -16.72
N LEU A 127 -19.04 -0.45 -16.31
CA LEU A 127 -20.23 -0.09 -15.53
C LEU A 127 -19.91 0.76 -14.29
N GLU A 128 -18.86 0.41 -13.52
CA GLU A 128 -18.47 1.20 -12.33
C GLU A 128 -18.01 2.62 -12.69
N GLN A 129 -17.22 2.78 -13.76
CA GLN A 129 -16.77 4.09 -14.21
C GLN A 129 -17.95 4.93 -14.71
N ARG A 130 -18.87 4.32 -15.45
CA ARG A 130 -20.11 4.95 -15.89
C ARG A 130 -21.00 5.34 -14.70
N ALA A 131 -21.07 4.49 -13.68
CA ALA A 131 -21.78 4.77 -12.44
C ALA A 131 -21.17 5.95 -11.68
N LEU A 132 -19.84 6.03 -11.59
CA LEU A 132 -19.14 7.16 -10.98
C LEU A 132 -19.46 8.47 -11.69
N LEU A 133 -19.35 8.51 -13.02
CA LEU A 133 -19.63 9.70 -13.83
C LEU A 133 -21.10 10.16 -13.76
N SER A 134 -22.02 9.22 -13.53
CA SER A 134 -23.46 9.50 -13.43
C SER A 134 -23.92 9.76 -11.98
N GLY A 135 -23.01 9.81 -11.01
CA GLY A 135 -23.35 9.93 -9.59
C GLY A 135 -24.16 8.75 -9.04
N ALA A 136 -24.08 7.60 -9.70
CA ALA A 136 -24.78 6.35 -9.39
C ALA A 136 -23.93 5.36 -8.59
N LEU A 137 -22.64 5.62 -8.37
CA LEU A 137 -21.79 4.79 -7.53
C LEU A 137 -22.09 5.03 -6.04
N VAL A 138 -22.66 4.04 -5.36
CA VAL A 138 -23.02 4.11 -3.93
C VAL A 138 -21.86 3.63 -3.06
N GLN A 139 -21.20 2.55 -3.48
CA GLN A 139 -19.96 2.05 -2.87
C GLN A 139 -19.00 1.64 -3.98
N PRO A 140 -17.74 2.09 -3.97
CA PRO A 140 -16.76 1.67 -4.96
C PRO A 140 -16.46 0.17 -4.81
N GLY A 141 -16.37 -0.51 -5.95
CA GLY A 141 -15.69 -1.78 -6.00
C GLY A 141 -14.21 -1.55 -5.68
N SER A 142 -13.57 -2.50 -5.00
CA SER A 142 -12.11 -2.57 -5.02
C SER A 142 -11.74 -2.99 -6.44
N ALA A 143 -11.50 -2.01 -7.31
CA ALA A 143 -11.16 -2.26 -8.69
C ALA A 143 -9.94 -3.20 -8.76
N THR A 144 -10.11 -4.38 -9.37
CA THR A 144 -9.06 -4.87 -10.24
C THR A 144 -9.05 -3.92 -11.42
N SER A 145 -8.15 -2.95 -11.38
CA SER A 145 -8.00 -1.95 -12.42
C SER A 145 -7.70 -2.63 -13.75
N THR A 146 -8.72 -2.80 -14.59
CA THR A 146 -8.57 -2.92 -16.04
C THR A 146 -8.29 -1.54 -16.64
N THR A 147 -7.29 -0.84 -16.09
CA THR A 147 -6.37 -0.12 -16.98
C THR A 147 -5.87 -1.17 -17.97
N ALA A 148 -5.96 -0.90 -19.28
CA ALA A 148 -5.18 -1.63 -20.28
C ALA A 148 -3.80 -1.88 -19.67
N GLN A 149 -3.49 -3.14 -19.34
CA GLN A 149 -2.26 -3.46 -18.62
C GLN A 149 -1.14 -2.89 -19.46
N ARG A 150 -0.47 -1.85 -18.95
CA ARG A 150 0.84 -1.51 -19.48
C ARG A 150 1.62 -2.83 -19.48
N PRO A 151 2.31 -3.17 -20.57
CA PRO A 151 3.08 -4.39 -20.63
C PRO A 151 3.91 -4.48 -19.36
N LEU A 152 3.85 -5.63 -18.68
CA LEU A 152 4.60 -5.86 -17.46
C LEU A 152 6.07 -5.55 -17.76
N THR A 153 6.63 -4.65 -16.96
CA THR A 153 8.03 -4.27 -17.02
C THR A 153 8.75 -4.88 -15.83
N PRO A 154 10.07 -5.04 -15.86
CA PRO A 154 10.80 -5.29 -14.62
C PRO A 154 10.44 -4.30 -13.50
N GLU A 155 10.45 -4.78 -12.26
CA GLU A 155 9.98 -4.06 -11.08
C GLU A 155 11.14 -3.48 -10.26
N LEU A 156 10.99 -2.25 -9.79
CA LEU A 156 11.88 -1.59 -8.85
C LEU A 156 11.19 -1.48 -7.49
N ILE A 157 11.79 -2.03 -6.44
CA ILE A 157 11.18 -2.16 -5.12
C ILE A 157 12.01 -1.40 -4.09
N ALA A 158 11.37 -0.50 -3.35
CA ALA A 158 11.92 0.10 -2.14
C ALA A 158 11.17 -0.43 -0.91
N VAL A 159 11.89 -0.98 0.06
CA VAL A 159 11.34 -1.58 1.28
C VAL A 159 11.69 -0.71 2.49
N ALA A 160 10.68 -0.31 3.25
CA ALA A 160 10.86 0.41 4.52
C ALA A 160 10.51 -0.49 5.71
N GLY A 161 11.46 -0.64 6.63
CA GLY A 161 11.24 -1.28 7.93
C GLY A 161 10.41 -0.42 8.89
N SER A 162 9.95 -1.06 9.96
CA SER A 162 9.35 -0.46 11.14
C SER A 162 10.39 0.15 12.08
N GLN A 163 10.03 1.29 12.69
CA GLN A 163 10.92 2.02 13.59
C GLN A 163 10.45 1.92 15.05
N HIS A 164 11.30 1.41 15.94
CA HIS A 164 11.02 1.37 17.38
C HIS A 164 11.13 2.76 18.05
N ASP A 165 12.02 3.62 17.54
CA ASP A 165 12.16 4.98 18.04
C ASP A 165 10.86 5.76 17.84
N ARG A 166 10.41 6.44 18.89
CA ARG A 166 9.17 7.24 18.92
C ARG A 166 9.42 8.73 18.71
N ALA A 167 10.67 9.17 18.65
CA ALA A 167 11.02 10.54 18.36
C ALA A 167 10.50 10.93 16.97
N SER A 168 9.84 12.09 16.88
CA SER A 168 9.23 12.61 15.66
C SER A 168 10.17 12.59 14.45
N GLY A 169 11.45 12.95 14.66
CA GLY A 169 12.45 13.02 13.60
C GLY A 169 12.86 11.65 13.05
N ASN A 170 12.87 10.61 13.89
CA ASN A 170 13.37 9.29 13.53
C ASN A 170 12.26 8.35 13.07
N LYS A 171 11.02 8.58 13.55
CA LYS A 171 9.91 7.65 13.38
C LYS A 171 9.67 7.27 11.93
N MET A 172 9.70 8.24 11.01
CA MET A 172 9.41 8.03 9.59
C MET A 172 10.65 7.90 8.70
N MET A 173 11.87 7.82 9.26
CA MET A 173 13.10 7.94 8.48
C MET A 173 13.27 6.83 7.43
N PHE A 174 12.88 5.59 7.74
CA PHE A 174 12.97 4.47 6.78
C PHE A 174 11.99 4.65 5.62
N ILE A 175 10.74 5.05 5.90
CA ILE A 175 9.75 5.37 4.86
C ILE A 175 10.24 6.56 4.03
N GLY A 176 10.80 7.59 4.66
CA GLY A 176 11.37 8.75 3.98
C GLY A 176 12.46 8.38 2.99
N GLN A 177 13.39 7.50 3.39
CA GLN A 177 14.46 7.02 2.52
C GLN A 177 13.95 6.10 1.39
N ALA A 178 12.98 5.22 1.69
CA ALA A 178 12.35 4.40 0.66
C ALA A 178 11.60 5.26 -0.38
N VAL A 179 10.93 6.34 0.04
CA VAL A 179 10.28 7.29 -0.87
C VAL A 179 11.31 8.09 -1.69
N ARG A 180 12.43 8.48 -1.08
CA ARG A 180 13.56 9.09 -1.81
C ARG A 180 14.05 8.13 -2.92
N GLU A 181 14.13 6.84 -2.63
CA GLU A 181 14.52 5.83 -3.62
C GLU A 181 13.52 5.74 -4.78
N LEU A 182 12.21 5.87 -4.53
CA LEU A 182 11.22 5.96 -5.61
C LEU A 182 11.48 7.17 -6.54
N ALA A 183 11.93 8.30 -5.97
CA ALA A 183 12.31 9.47 -6.75
C ALA A 183 13.51 9.17 -7.66
N GLU A 184 14.52 8.46 -7.15
CA GLU A 184 15.68 8.03 -7.93
C GLU A 184 15.30 7.01 -9.01
N PHE A 185 14.41 6.05 -8.71
CA PHE A 185 13.86 5.13 -9.69
C PHE A 185 13.11 5.85 -10.80
N LYS A 186 12.26 6.84 -10.46
CA LYS A 186 11.55 7.64 -11.45
C LYS A 186 12.50 8.46 -12.31
N ARG A 187 13.59 8.96 -11.74
CA ARG A 187 14.62 9.74 -12.46
C ARG A 187 15.45 8.88 -13.41
N THR A 188 15.84 7.69 -12.99
CA THR A 188 16.82 6.84 -13.69
C THR A 188 16.17 5.79 -14.60
N LYS A 189 15.03 5.24 -14.19
CA LYS A 189 14.30 4.18 -14.88
C LYS A 189 12.78 4.53 -14.94
N PRO A 190 12.40 5.66 -15.58
CA PRO A 190 11.03 6.19 -15.52
C PRO A 190 9.96 5.23 -16.04
N SER A 191 10.30 4.40 -17.03
CA SER A 191 9.40 3.45 -17.68
C SER A 191 9.11 2.19 -16.86
N LEU A 192 9.93 1.87 -15.86
CA LEU A 192 9.75 0.65 -15.06
C LEU A 192 8.70 0.84 -13.96
N ALA A 193 8.03 -0.26 -13.62
CA ALA A 193 7.12 -0.34 -12.49
C ALA A 193 7.89 -0.12 -11.18
N ARG A 194 7.27 0.60 -10.25
CA ARG A 194 7.85 0.93 -8.94
C ARG A 194 6.91 0.45 -7.85
N THR A 195 7.47 -0.04 -6.75
CA THR A 195 6.70 -0.47 -5.58
C THR A 195 7.37 -0.01 -4.30
N LEU A 196 6.57 0.54 -3.40
CA LEU A 196 6.91 0.79 -2.01
C LEU A 196 6.33 -0.33 -1.15
N VAL A 197 7.21 -1.12 -0.53
CA VAL A 197 6.82 -2.10 0.49
C VAL A 197 7.08 -1.51 1.87
N VAL A 198 6.11 -1.56 2.76
CA VAL A 198 6.24 -1.00 4.12
C VAL A 198 5.89 -2.05 5.17
N PHE A 199 6.82 -2.30 6.08
CA PHE A 199 6.54 -3.02 7.33
C PHE A 199 5.69 -2.14 8.23
N THR A 200 4.41 -2.49 8.39
CA THR A 200 3.43 -1.66 9.09
C THR A 200 3.52 -1.64 10.61
N PRO A 201 4.10 -2.65 11.31
CA PRO A 201 4.17 -2.62 12.77
C PRO A 201 4.78 -1.31 13.28
N SER A 202 4.24 -0.78 14.38
CA SER A 202 4.62 0.51 14.98
C SER A 202 4.23 1.80 14.22
N TYR A 203 3.69 1.75 13.00
CA TYR A 203 3.19 2.93 12.28
C TYR A 203 1.69 3.13 12.49
N SER A 204 1.27 4.39 12.66
CA SER A 204 -0.16 4.72 12.76
C SER A 204 -0.84 4.73 11.38
N PRO A 205 -2.17 4.62 11.30
CA PRO A 205 -2.89 4.73 10.03
C PRO A 205 -2.59 6.04 9.28
N VAL A 206 -2.38 7.15 10.00
CA VAL A 206 -2.01 8.44 9.42
C VAL A 206 -0.63 8.39 8.76
N MET A 207 0.36 7.79 9.45
CA MET A 207 1.71 7.60 8.90
C MET A 207 1.69 6.73 7.64
N LEU A 208 0.93 5.63 7.67
CA LEU A 208 0.78 4.74 6.52
C LEU A 208 0.06 5.41 5.36
N ASN A 209 -0.90 6.30 5.63
CA ASN A 209 -1.57 7.07 4.58
C ASN A 209 -0.65 8.11 3.94
N ALA A 210 0.22 8.75 4.73
CA ALA A 210 1.26 9.63 4.21
C ALA A 210 2.23 8.88 3.28
N ALA A 211 2.68 7.69 3.69
CA ALA A 211 3.52 6.83 2.86
C ALA A 211 2.83 6.38 1.56
N ARG A 212 1.54 6.06 1.62
CA ARG A 212 0.73 5.73 0.44
C ARG A 212 0.62 6.91 -0.53
N SER A 213 0.36 8.11 -0.01
CA SER A 213 0.28 9.34 -0.81
C SER A 213 1.60 9.63 -1.52
N SER A 214 2.74 9.42 -0.85
CA SER A 214 4.06 9.50 -1.47
C SER A 214 4.28 8.46 -2.58
N ALA A 215 3.89 7.20 -2.35
CA ALA A 215 3.98 6.17 -3.38
C ALA A 215 3.15 6.55 -4.63
N GLU A 216 1.93 7.03 -4.44
CA GLU A 216 1.05 7.50 -5.51
C GLU A 216 1.68 8.65 -6.32
N ALA A 217 2.30 9.63 -5.66
CA ALA A 217 3.00 10.74 -6.32
C ALA A 217 4.14 10.28 -7.26
N TYR A 218 4.77 9.14 -6.95
CA TYR A 218 5.79 8.50 -7.77
C TYR A 218 5.24 7.44 -8.74
N GLY A 219 3.92 7.25 -8.79
CA GLY A 219 3.26 6.21 -9.58
C GLY A 219 3.71 4.81 -9.15
N ALA A 220 4.00 4.63 -7.87
CA ALA A 220 4.44 3.37 -7.29
C ALA A 220 3.26 2.65 -6.62
N LYS A 221 3.24 1.32 -6.71
CA LYS A 221 2.31 0.48 -5.94
C LYS A 221 2.69 0.54 -4.46
N PHE A 222 1.70 0.56 -3.58
CA PHE A 222 1.92 0.44 -2.14
C PHE A 222 1.59 -0.97 -1.66
N VAL A 223 2.53 -1.63 -0.98
CA VAL A 223 2.35 -2.98 -0.40
C VAL A 223 2.65 -2.91 1.09
N SER A 224 1.69 -3.32 1.91
CA SER A 224 1.87 -3.46 3.34
C SER A 224 2.27 -4.89 3.70
N VAL A 225 3.27 -5.04 4.55
CA VAL A 225 3.65 -6.34 5.13
C VAL A 225 3.77 -6.21 6.65
N THR A 226 3.58 -7.32 7.38
CA THR A 226 3.69 -7.36 8.84
C THR A 226 4.88 -8.20 9.33
N ASN A 227 5.44 -9.05 8.46
CA ASN A 227 6.52 -9.97 8.77
C ASN A 227 7.36 -10.26 7.51
N ALA A 228 8.50 -10.93 7.69
CA ALA A 228 9.45 -11.23 6.62
C ALA A 228 8.92 -12.25 5.62
N ASN A 229 8.06 -13.18 6.04
CA ASN A 229 7.45 -14.15 5.12
C ASN A 229 6.56 -13.45 4.10
N GLU A 230 5.73 -12.49 4.53
CA GLU A 230 4.93 -11.69 3.58
C GLU A 230 5.79 -10.89 2.59
N LEU A 231 6.95 -10.39 3.03
CA LEU A 231 7.92 -9.78 2.11
C LEU A 231 8.45 -10.81 1.12
N ILE A 232 8.94 -11.97 1.60
CA ILE A 232 9.49 -13.05 0.76
C ILE A 232 8.44 -13.54 -0.25
N ASP A 233 7.19 -13.72 0.20
CA ASP A 233 6.07 -14.10 -0.65
C ASP A 233 5.84 -13.07 -1.75
N TYR A 234 5.85 -11.76 -1.42
CA TYR A 234 5.76 -10.70 -2.41
C TYR A 234 6.93 -10.71 -3.41
N LEU A 235 8.15 -10.88 -2.91
CA LEU A 235 9.34 -10.98 -3.76
C LEU A 235 9.24 -12.19 -4.70
N ASN A 236 8.77 -13.33 -4.23
CA ASN A 236 8.69 -14.56 -5.01
C ASN A 236 7.52 -14.59 -6.02
N THR A 237 6.38 -13.99 -5.66
CA THR A 237 5.13 -14.25 -6.39
C THR A 237 4.45 -13.02 -6.97
N GLY A 238 4.92 -11.80 -6.68
CA GLY A 238 4.27 -10.51 -6.97
C GLY A 238 3.71 -10.29 -8.39
N GLN A 239 4.28 -9.38 -9.17
CA GLN A 239 3.72 -8.90 -10.46
C GLN A 239 3.86 -9.92 -11.63
N ASP A 240 3.68 -11.23 -11.39
CA ASP A 240 4.10 -12.32 -12.29
C ASP A 240 5.60 -12.23 -12.63
N ARG A 241 6.45 -12.89 -11.84
CA ARG A 241 7.91 -12.76 -11.93
C ARG A 241 8.52 -13.20 -13.25
N GLN A 242 7.81 -14.00 -14.05
CA GLN A 242 8.28 -14.37 -15.39
C GLN A 242 8.21 -13.18 -16.35
N GLN A 243 7.24 -12.29 -16.18
CA GLN A 243 7.01 -11.11 -17.03
C GLN A 243 7.50 -9.81 -16.39
N SER A 244 7.48 -9.72 -15.06
CA SER A 244 7.91 -8.57 -14.25
C SER A 244 8.96 -9.00 -13.21
N PRO A 245 10.15 -9.44 -13.65
CA PRO A 245 11.24 -9.77 -12.73
C PRO A 245 11.68 -8.53 -11.95
N ILE A 246 12.22 -8.73 -10.75
CA ILE A 246 12.76 -7.66 -9.93
C ILE A 246 14.09 -7.21 -10.52
N GLU A 247 14.20 -5.92 -10.83
CA GLU A 247 15.37 -5.29 -11.42
C GLU A 247 16.21 -4.53 -10.37
N HIS A 248 15.59 -4.05 -9.28
CA HIS A 248 16.29 -3.40 -8.18
C HIS A 248 15.47 -3.55 -6.90
N LEU A 249 16.10 -4.02 -5.82
CA LEU A 249 15.53 -4.08 -4.48
C LEU A 249 16.37 -3.25 -3.49
N SER A 250 15.82 -2.16 -2.97
CA SER A 250 16.46 -1.31 -1.95
C SER A 250 15.81 -1.51 -0.59
N LEU A 251 16.60 -1.80 0.45
CA LEU A 251 16.13 -2.18 1.79
C LEU A 251 16.58 -1.14 2.83
N PHE A 252 15.63 -0.46 3.46
CA PHE A 252 15.87 0.57 4.49
C PHE A 252 15.34 0.11 5.84
N SER A 253 16.24 -0.24 6.76
CA SER A 253 15.88 -0.72 8.09
C SER A 253 17.05 -0.61 9.07
N HIS A 254 16.82 -1.06 10.30
CA HIS A 254 17.90 -1.42 11.20
C HIS A 254 18.63 -2.67 10.71
N GLY A 255 19.81 -2.91 11.26
CA GLY A 255 20.61 -4.08 10.96
C GLY A 255 21.59 -4.45 12.06
N VAL A 256 21.88 -5.74 12.13
CA VAL A 256 22.98 -6.30 12.91
C VAL A 256 23.73 -7.25 11.98
N PRO A 257 24.97 -7.64 12.29
CA PRO A 257 25.67 -8.63 11.48
C PRO A 257 24.79 -9.86 11.22
N GLN A 258 24.84 -10.37 9.98
CA GLN A 258 24.04 -11.51 9.51
C GLN A 258 22.51 -11.31 9.46
N ARG A 259 21.99 -10.10 9.70
CA ARG A 259 20.53 -9.87 9.75
C ARG A 259 20.10 -8.45 9.37
N ILE A 260 19.20 -8.37 8.40
CA ILE A 260 18.40 -7.15 8.12
C ILE A 260 17.17 -7.20 9.01
N ALA A 261 17.07 -6.27 9.96
CA ALA A 261 16.02 -6.27 10.98
C ALA A 261 14.98 -5.20 10.68
N PHE A 262 13.91 -5.57 9.97
CA PHE A 262 12.82 -4.65 9.63
C PHE A 262 11.98 -4.25 10.84
N GLY A 263 12.02 -5.00 11.93
CA GLY A 263 11.28 -4.72 13.17
C GLY A 263 12.17 -4.65 14.41
N TYR A 264 13.40 -4.15 14.29
CA TYR A 264 14.38 -4.19 15.38
C TYR A 264 13.84 -3.59 16.69
N GLN A 265 13.94 -4.36 17.78
CA GLN A 265 13.43 -4.04 19.13
C GLN A 265 11.91 -3.85 19.24
N LEU A 266 11.14 -4.28 18.24
CA LEU A 266 9.68 -4.37 18.33
C LEU A 266 9.23 -5.77 18.74
N ALA A 267 7.98 -5.88 19.18
CA ALA A 267 7.34 -7.18 19.31
C ALA A 267 7.34 -7.87 17.93
N GLY A 268 7.88 -9.10 17.86
CA GLY A 268 8.03 -9.82 16.60
C GLY A 268 9.27 -9.45 15.78
N ASP A 269 10.30 -8.80 16.36
CA ASP A 269 11.59 -8.47 15.72
C ASP A 269 12.12 -9.61 14.81
N PHE A 270 12.22 -10.83 15.35
CA PHE A 270 12.70 -12.00 14.60
C PHE A 270 11.78 -12.40 13.44
N GLN A 271 10.47 -12.21 13.58
CA GLN A 271 9.52 -12.49 12.49
C GLN A 271 9.61 -11.44 11.38
N MET A 272 10.12 -10.25 11.69
CA MET A 272 10.37 -9.15 10.75
C MET A 272 11.86 -9.07 10.35
N SER A 273 12.57 -10.19 10.32
CA SER A 273 13.98 -10.23 9.98
C SER A 273 14.25 -11.09 8.76
N LEU A 274 15.16 -10.62 7.89
CA LEU A 274 15.80 -11.44 6.87
C LEU A 274 17.23 -11.72 7.32
N ASP A 275 17.60 -12.98 7.43
CA ASP A 275 18.87 -13.42 8.01
C ASP A 275 19.48 -14.60 7.25
N VAL A 276 20.63 -15.06 7.74
CA VAL A 276 21.38 -16.18 7.17
C VAL A 276 20.66 -17.53 7.24
N LEU A 277 19.51 -17.62 7.90
CA LEU A 277 18.67 -18.83 7.96
C LEU A 277 17.45 -18.77 7.03
N SER A 278 17.17 -17.59 6.46
CA SER A 278 15.93 -17.33 5.70
C SER A 278 16.17 -16.72 4.32
N TYR A 279 17.39 -16.28 4.02
CA TYR A 279 17.74 -15.65 2.75
C TYR A 279 17.51 -16.53 1.51
N ASP A 280 17.66 -17.85 1.67
CA ASP A 280 17.53 -18.86 0.62
C ASP A 280 16.06 -19.13 0.24
N ASN A 281 15.11 -18.67 1.04
CA ASN A 281 13.68 -18.71 0.71
C ASN A 281 13.30 -17.70 -0.38
N ILE A 282 14.17 -16.73 -0.70
CA ILE A 282 13.96 -15.81 -1.82
C ILE A 282 14.37 -16.53 -3.11
N SER A 283 13.45 -16.64 -4.06
CA SER A 283 13.69 -17.35 -5.31
C SER A 283 14.62 -16.54 -6.24
N PRO A 284 15.73 -17.12 -6.75
CA PRO A 284 16.55 -16.47 -7.77
C PRO A 284 15.77 -16.17 -9.05
N LEU A 285 14.72 -16.96 -9.35
CA LEU A 285 13.84 -16.76 -10.52
C LEU A 285 12.97 -15.50 -10.41
N ALA A 286 12.87 -14.90 -9.23
CA ALA A 286 12.17 -13.64 -9.04
C ALA A 286 12.92 -12.42 -9.60
N PHE A 287 14.21 -12.54 -9.87
CA PHE A 287 15.09 -11.43 -10.23
C PHE A 287 15.48 -11.47 -11.71
N SER A 288 15.72 -10.28 -12.27
CA SER A 288 16.35 -10.16 -13.58
C SER A 288 17.83 -10.55 -13.45
N ARG A 289 18.45 -10.99 -14.57
CA ARG A 289 19.88 -11.35 -14.56
C ARG A 289 20.81 -10.16 -14.27
N SER A 290 20.32 -8.94 -14.50
CA SER A 290 21.05 -7.69 -14.24
C SER A 290 20.64 -7.03 -12.93
N ALA A 291 19.81 -7.70 -12.12
CA ALA A 291 19.25 -7.10 -10.93
C ALA A 291 20.32 -6.75 -9.91
N GLN A 292 19.95 -5.87 -8.99
CA GLN A 292 20.78 -5.52 -7.83
C GLN A 292 19.95 -5.39 -6.56
N ILE A 293 20.57 -5.72 -5.43
CA ILE A 293 20.03 -5.45 -4.10
C ILE A 293 20.89 -4.40 -3.41
N ASP A 294 20.28 -3.38 -2.85
CA ASP A 294 20.93 -2.39 -2.00
C ASP A 294 20.41 -2.48 -0.57
N SER A 295 21.23 -3.01 0.33
CA SER A 295 20.94 -2.94 1.76
C SER A 295 21.51 -1.66 2.36
N TYR A 296 20.63 -0.86 2.95
CA TYR A 296 20.95 0.28 3.80
C TYR A 296 20.77 -0.06 5.29
N ALA A 297 20.63 -1.34 5.62
CA ALA A 297 20.67 -1.81 7.00
C ALA A 297 22.12 -1.87 7.50
N CYS A 298 22.30 -1.59 8.79
CA CYS A 298 23.61 -1.60 9.41
C CYS A 298 24.27 -2.98 9.26
N ARG A 299 25.53 -3.00 8.80
CA ARG A 299 26.41 -4.17 8.86
C ARG A 299 25.90 -5.42 8.11
N THR A 300 25.03 -5.27 7.11
CA THR A 300 24.63 -6.41 6.26
C THR A 300 25.82 -7.06 5.55
N GLY A 301 26.86 -6.29 5.23
CA GLY A 301 28.11 -6.76 4.65
C GLY A 301 29.11 -7.36 5.66
N MET A 302 28.73 -7.52 6.93
CA MET A 302 29.56 -8.10 7.98
C MET A 302 29.10 -9.52 8.32
N GLY A 303 30.03 -10.48 8.26
CA GLY A 303 29.76 -11.88 8.60
C GLY A 303 30.18 -12.29 10.01
N ASN A 304 30.81 -11.39 10.77
CA ASN A 304 31.09 -11.67 12.18
C ASN A 304 29.80 -11.96 12.94
N ARG A 305 29.85 -12.87 13.91
CA ARG A 305 28.69 -13.17 14.76
C ARG A 305 28.34 -11.97 15.64
N SER A 306 27.04 -11.68 15.74
CA SER A 306 26.50 -10.59 16.57
C SER A 306 26.73 -10.79 18.08
N GLU A 307 27.14 -11.99 18.49
CA GLU A 307 27.41 -12.39 19.88
C GLU A 307 28.63 -11.65 20.48
N PHE A 308 29.50 -11.10 19.63
CA PHE A 308 30.68 -10.36 20.07
C PHE A 308 30.38 -8.84 20.09
N PRO A 309 30.89 -8.09 21.08
CA PRO A 309 30.69 -6.64 21.17
C PRO A 309 31.46 -5.93 20.06
N ILE A 310 30.84 -5.84 18.88
CA ILE A 310 31.38 -5.18 17.70
C ILE A 310 30.96 -3.71 17.66
N GLU A 311 29.88 -3.32 18.34
CA GLU A 311 29.22 -2.02 18.18
C GLU A 311 30.14 -0.82 18.46
N ASP A 312 30.99 -0.97 19.48
CA ASP A 312 31.96 0.03 19.94
C ASP A 312 33.41 -0.46 19.83
N GLY A 313 33.62 -1.58 19.11
CA GLY A 313 34.91 -2.26 18.99
C GLY A 313 35.71 -1.82 17.77
N ILE A 314 37.01 -2.16 17.80
CA ILE A 314 37.87 -2.16 16.61
C ILE A 314 37.72 -3.51 15.92
N GLN A 315 37.29 -3.53 14.67
CA GLN A 315 37.15 -4.73 13.84
C GLN A 315 38.02 -4.59 12.58
N PHE A 316 39.04 -5.43 12.47
CA PHE A 316 39.91 -5.46 11.27
C PHE A 316 39.54 -6.58 10.29
N PHE A 317 38.71 -7.54 10.72
CA PHE A 317 38.37 -8.73 9.95
C PHE A 317 36.84 -8.89 9.90
N PRO A 318 36.15 -8.14 9.02
CA PRO A 318 34.68 -8.09 8.96
C PRO A 318 34.01 -9.40 8.51
N GLN A 319 34.79 -10.42 8.10
CA GLN A 319 34.29 -11.70 7.61
C GLN A 319 33.25 -11.48 6.50
N THR A 320 33.58 -10.66 5.51
CA THR A 320 32.66 -10.27 4.43
C THR A 320 32.17 -11.45 3.62
N ASN A 321 32.94 -12.54 3.56
CA ASN A 321 32.59 -13.76 2.84
C ASN A 321 31.43 -14.53 3.50
N GLU A 322 31.30 -14.40 4.83
CA GLU A 322 30.25 -15.02 5.64
C GLU A 322 29.08 -14.06 5.91
N SER A 323 29.08 -12.89 5.26
CA SER A 323 28.05 -11.88 5.44
C SER A 323 26.75 -12.25 4.75
N LEU A 324 25.63 -11.74 5.27
CA LEU A 324 24.33 -11.89 4.63
C LEU A 324 24.34 -11.30 3.21
N ALA A 325 25.08 -10.21 2.98
CA ALA A 325 25.23 -9.62 1.65
C ALA A 325 25.89 -10.59 0.65
N GLN A 326 26.96 -11.26 1.05
CA GLN A 326 27.63 -12.26 0.20
C GLN A 326 26.74 -13.49 -0.03
N LEU A 327 26.09 -13.99 1.02
CA LEU A 327 25.17 -15.13 0.92
C LEU A 327 24.01 -14.85 -0.04
N LEU A 328 23.43 -13.65 0.03
CA LEU A 328 22.40 -13.20 -0.93
C LEU A 328 22.95 -13.11 -2.36
N ALA A 329 24.17 -12.57 -2.55
CA ALA A 329 24.78 -12.47 -3.87
C ALA A 329 25.01 -13.87 -4.49
N ASP A 330 25.54 -14.80 -3.70
CA ASP A 330 25.82 -16.17 -4.14
C ASP A 330 24.53 -16.95 -4.42
N HIS A 331 23.50 -16.82 -3.58
CA HIS A 331 22.24 -17.54 -3.79
C HIS A 331 21.44 -17.00 -4.97
N LEU A 332 21.28 -15.68 -5.05
CA LEU A 332 20.46 -15.03 -6.08
C LEU A 332 21.21 -14.84 -7.40
N GLN A 333 22.54 -15.05 -7.42
CA GLN A 333 23.40 -14.88 -8.59
C GLN A 333 23.31 -13.47 -9.19
N ILE A 334 23.19 -12.46 -8.31
CA ILE A 334 23.13 -11.03 -8.65
C ILE A 334 24.03 -10.22 -7.73
N ARG A 335 24.31 -8.97 -8.08
CA ARG A 335 25.11 -8.09 -7.22
C ARG A 335 24.30 -7.64 -6.01
N VAL A 336 24.96 -7.56 -4.86
CA VAL A 336 24.41 -6.98 -3.63
C VAL A 336 25.33 -5.86 -3.17
N ARG A 337 24.79 -4.68 -2.86
CA ARG A 337 25.55 -3.62 -2.20
C ARG A 337 25.09 -3.46 -0.76
N ALA A 338 26.04 -3.36 0.16
CA ALA A 338 25.74 -3.29 1.58
C ALA A 338 26.80 -2.51 2.37
N PHE A 339 26.40 -1.94 3.50
CA PHE A 339 27.36 -1.41 4.46
C PHE A 339 27.96 -2.54 5.29
N VAL A 340 29.28 -2.51 5.45
CA VAL A 340 29.98 -3.33 6.44
C VAL A 340 29.97 -2.66 7.82
N ARG A 341 29.83 -1.33 7.84
CA ARG A 341 29.64 -0.50 9.04
C ARG A 341 28.17 -0.26 9.37
N ARG A 342 27.91 0.43 10.47
CA ARG A 342 26.60 1.02 10.76
C ARG A 342 26.20 1.97 9.64
N SER A 343 24.90 2.02 9.38
CA SER A 343 24.28 2.99 8.50
C SER A 343 23.97 4.26 9.28
N ASP A 344 24.16 5.41 8.66
CA ASP A 344 23.86 6.71 9.25
C ASP A 344 22.66 7.36 8.54
N TYR A 345 21.56 7.46 9.29
CA TYR A 345 20.30 8.06 8.87
C TYR A 345 20.11 9.49 9.43
N LYS A 346 21.05 10.03 10.20
CA LYS A 346 20.86 11.27 10.98
C LYS A 346 20.49 12.48 10.11
N ASN A 347 20.97 12.50 8.87
CA ASN A 347 20.79 13.60 7.94
C ASN A 347 19.58 13.43 7.01
N THR A 348 18.73 12.41 7.20
CA THR A 348 17.56 12.10 6.36
C THR A 348 16.72 13.34 6.04
N TRP A 349 16.48 14.20 7.03
CA TRP A 349 15.66 15.41 6.91
C TRP A 349 16.47 16.71 6.81
N GLY A 350 17.72 16.61 6.36
CA GLY A 350 18.67 17.71 6.26
C GLY A 350 19.75 17.67 7.35
N SER A 351 20.98 17.99 6.95
CA SER A 351 22.17 18.00 7.80
C SER A 351 22.19 19.20 8.75
N PHE A 352 23.14 19.18 9.70
CA PHE A 352 23.35 20.31 10.59
C PHE A 352 23.70 21.58 9.82
N GLU A 353 24.59 21.46 8.83
CA GLU A 353 25.07 22.53 7.95
C GLU A 353 23.93 23.10 7.12
N GLU A 354 23.11 22.25 6.49
CA GLU A 354 21.95 22.70 5.71
C GLU A 354 20.94 23.46 6.58
N ARG A 355 20.76 23.04 7.84
CA ARG A 355 19.91 23.76 8.81
C ARG A 355 20.50 25.12 9.19
N GLN A 356 21.82 25.27 9.24
CA GLN A 356 22.44 26.58 9.48
C GLN A 356 22.31 27.46 8.23
N LEU A 357 22.58 26.92 7.05
CA LEU A 357 22.41 27.63 5.77
C LEU A 357 20.97 28.11 5.57
N GLY A 358 19.98 27.28 5.93
CA GLY A 358 18.57 27.65 5.85
C GLY A 358 18.17 28.84 6.74
N LYS A 359 18.93 29.14 7.80
CA LYS A 359 18.71 30.35 8.61
C LYS A 359 19.19 31.63 7.92
N LEU A 360 20.05 31.50 6.90
CA LEU A 360 20.57 32.62 6.12
C LEU A 360 19.68 32.96 4.92
N CYS A 361 18.66 32.16 4.63
CA CYS A 361 17.70 32.46 3.58
C CYS A 361 16.94 33.77 3.85
N GLY A 362 17.01 34.71 2.91
CA GLY A 362 16.42 36.05 3.04
C GLY A 362 17.38 37.12 3.55
N ILE A 363 18.65 36.78 3.79
CA ILE A 363 19.73 37.74 4.04
C ILE A 363 20.41 38.07 2.69
N SER A 364 20.54 39.35 2.36
CA SER A 364 21.28 39.80 1.17
C SER A 364 22.78 39.89 1.47
N ASP A 365 23.50 38.79 1.26
CA ASP A 365 24.97 38.70 1.40
C ASP A 365 25.49 37.67 0.38
N ASP A 366 26.74 37.83 -0.09
CA ASP A 366 27.43 36.92 -1.02
C ASP A 366 27.64 35.51 -0.41
N SER A 367 27.47 35.39 0.91
CA SER A 367 27.51 34.11 1.65
C SER A 367 26.14 33.42 1.76
N ALA A 368 25.07 34.04 1.28
CA ALA A 368 23.72 33.50 1.37
C ALA A 368 23.49 32.41 0.30
N PRO A 369 22.79 31.31 0.64
CA PRO A 369 22.48 30.27 -0.34
C PRO A 369 21.55 30.81 -1.44
N GLY A 370 21.69 30.29 -2.66
CA GLY A 370 20.92 30.75 -3.81
C GLY A 370 19.40 30.66 -3.62
N GLU A 371 18.66 31.60 -4.22
CA GLU A 371 17.22 31.76 -4.01
C GLU A 371 16.41 30.48 -4.25
N GLU A 372 16.74 29.71 -5.29
CA GLU A 372 16.06 28.45 -5.60
C GLU A 372 16.25 27.39 -4.50
N TRP A 373 17.48 27.27 -3.98
CA TRP A 373 17.77 26.37 -2.86
C TRP A 373 16.99 26.81 -1.62
N CYS A 374 16.98 28.11 -1.32
CA CYS A 374 16.24 28.65 -0.19
C CYS A 374 14.74 28.41 -0.28
N ARG A 375 14.14 28.64 -1.45
CA ARG A 375 12.73 28.34 -1.69
C ARG A 375 12.42 26.87 -1.41
N LYS A 376 13.19 25.96 -2.02
CA LYS A 376 13.01 24.51 -1.84
C LYS A 376 13.22 24.09 -0.39
N TRP A 377 14.24 24.61 0.28
CA TRP A 377 14.51 24.31 1.68
C TRP A 377 13.38 24.77 2.59
N ASN A 378 12.84 25.97 2.36
CA ASN A 378 11.75 26.54 3.15
C ASN A 378 10.45 25.78 2.95
N GLU A 379 10.06 25.44 1.71
CA GLU A 379 8.88 24.59 1.43
C GLU A 379 8.97 23.25 2.19
N LEU A 380 10.13 22.60 2.08
CA LEU A 380 10.40 21.33 2.75
C LEU A 380 10.46 21.45 4.27
N LYS A 381 10.89 22.60 4.80
CA LYS A 381 10.93 22.89 6.24
C LYS A 381 9.54 23.14 6.78
N GLU A 382 8.70 23.90 6.07
CA GLU A 382 7.31 24.19 6.42
C GLU A 382 6.48 22.91 6.48
N GLU A 383 6.57 22.04 5.45
CA GLU A 383 5.88 20.74 5.45
C GLU A 383 6.27 19.89 6.68
N ARG A 384 7.56 19.81 7.01
CA ARG A 384 8.03 19.06 8.18
C ARG A 384 7.52 19.67 9.49
N GLN A 385 7.47 20.99 9.58
CA GLN A 385 6.99 21.71 10.76
C GLN A 385 5.50 21.45 10.97
N GLU A 386 4.70 21.55 9.90
CA GLU A 386 3.26 21.27 9.93
C GLU A 386 2.99 19.82 10.35
N ASN A 387 3.66 18.85 9.72
CA ASN A 387 3.54 17.45 10.09
C ASN A 387 3.93 17.19 11.57
N HIS A 388 4.99 17.86 12.05
CA HIS A 388 5.41 17.74 13.44
C HIS A 388 4.38 18.33 14.41
N ASP A 389 3.86 19.53 14.10
CA ASP A 389 2.96 20.26 14.99
C ASP A 389 1.58 19.62 15.04
N VAL A 390 1.06 19.18 13.90
CA VAL A 390 -0.30 18.62 13.76
C VAL A 390 -0.32 17.11 14.00
N LEU A 391 0.58 16.37 13.36
CA LEU A 391 0.54 14.90 13.32
C LEU A 391 1.55 14.23 14.27
N LYS A 392 2.43 15.02 14.92
CA LYS A 392 3.45 14.57 15.87
C LYS A 392 4.53 13.66 15.28
N PHE A 393 4.78 13.75 13.97
CA PHE A 393 5.92 13.11 13.31
C PHE A 393 6.50 13.99 12.21
N THR A 394 7.79 13.83 11.93
CA THR A 394 8.47 14.58 10.86
C THR A 394 8.42 13.75 9.58
N TYR A 395 7.90 14.33 8.51
CA TYR A 395 7.81 13.66 7.22
C TYR A 395 7.78 14.65 6.07
N GLN A 396 8.14 14.14 4.89
CA GLN A 396 8.11 14.87 3.63
C GLN A 396 7.56 13.97 2.54
N THR A 397 6.56 14.46 1.83
CA THR A 397 5.82 13.68 0.82
C THR A 397 6.72 13.30 -0.34
N MET A 398 7.72 14.13 -0.65
CA MET A 398 8.67 13.88 -1.73
C MET A 398 9.84 12.97 -1.32
N GLY A 399 9.91 12.53 -0.06
CA GLY A 399 10.98 11.68 0.45
C GLY A 399 12.10 12.45 1.15
N ALA A 400 13.07 11.70 1.66
CA ALA A 400 14.25 12.22 2.35
C ALA A 400 15.11 13.14 1.46
N ILE A 401 15.78 14.11 2.08
CA ILE A 401 16.70 15.04 1.40
C ILE A 401 18.03 14.35 1.10
N ASN A 402 18.67 13.82 2.15
CA ASN A 402 19.99 13.22 2.04
C ASN A 402 19.91 11.69 2.04
N PRO A 403 20.78 11.02 1.27
CA PRO A 403 20.85 9.57 1.27
C PRO A 403 21.39 9.04 2.61
N VAL A 404 21.15 7.76 2.85
CA VAL A 404 21.83 7.01 3.91
C VAL A 404 23.31 6.88 3.55
N ILE A 405 24.18 7.16 4.51
CA ILE A 405 25.63 7.02 4.34
C ILE A 405 26.19 5.94 5.26
N SER A 406 27.42 5.51 5.00
CA SER A 406 28.17 4.67 5.93
C SER A 406 28.55 5.51 7.15
N GLY A 407 28.23 5.03 8.34
CA GLY A 407 28.76 5.57 9.59
C GLY A 407 30.19 5.12 9.85
N ASP A 408 30.63 5.33 11.09
CA ASP A 408 32.03 5.17 11.50
C ASP A 408 32.32 3.91 12.31
N THR A 409 31.30 3.19 12.79
CA THR A 409 31.50 1.98 13.61
C THR A 409 31.09 0.68 12.90
N PRO A 410 31.80 -0.44 13.14
CA PRO A 410 33.00 -0.55 13.97
C PRO A 410 34.21 0.17 13.35
N LEU A 411 35.14 0.59 14.22
CA LEU A 411 36.40 1.20 13.79
C LEU A 411 37.29 0.15 13.12
N GLY A 412 38.14 0.56 12.18
CA GLY A 412 39.10 -0.35 11.52
C GLY A 412 38.59 -1.04 10.24
N VAL A 413 37.28 -1.09 10.02
CA VAL A 413 36.67 -1.51 8.74
C VAL A 413 36.61 -0.31 7.82
N PRO A 414 36.83 -0.39 6.49
CA PRO A 414 36.62 0.72 5.58
C PRO A 414 35.14 1.16 5.50
N GLY A 415 34.91 2.46 5.30
CA GLY A 415 33.57 3.01 5.09
C GLY A 415 33.11 2.87 3.64
N GLY A 416 31.83 3.15 3.39
CA GLY A 416 31.24 3.12 2.05
C GLY A 416 30.27 1.96 1.83
N HIS A 417 29.63 1.95 0.67
CA HIS A 417 28.65 0.94 0.27
C HIS A 417 29.35 -0.10 -0.61
N PHE A 418 29.63 -1.27 -0.05
CA PHE A 418 30.48 -2.30 -0.67
C PHE A 418 29.68 -3.13 -1.65
N GLU A 419 30.30 -3.49 -2.77
CA GLU A 419 29.71 -4.41 -3.75
C GLU A 419 30.16 -5.85 -3.47
N PHE A 420 29.20 -6.76 -3.39
CA PHE A 420 29.35 -8.19 -3.23
C PHE A 420 28.85 -8.84 -4.53
N LEU A 421 29.74 -9.58 -5.19
CA LEU A 421 29.45 -10.29 -6.43
C LEU A 421 29.32 -11.79 -6.15
N PRO A 422 28.51 -12.52 -6.94
CA PRO A 422 28.43 -13.98 -6.85
C PRO A 422 29.81 -14.61 -7.07
N LYS A 423 30.12 -15.66 -6.29
CA LYS A 423 31.39 -16.41 -6.36
C LYS A 423 31.32 -17.70 -7.14
#